data_AF-A0AAN8E001-F1
#
_entry.id   AF-A0AAN8E001-F1
#
_cell.length_a   1.000
_cell.length_b   1.000
_cell.length_c   1.000
_cell.angle_alpha   90.00
_cell.angle_beta   90.00
_cell.angle_gamma   90.00
#
_symmetry.space_group_name_H-M   'P 1'
#
loop_
_entity.id
_entity.type
_entity.pdbx_description
1 polymer ?
#
loop_
_entity_poly.entity_id
_entity_poly.type
_entity_poly.pdbx_seq_one_letter_code
_entity_poly.pdbx_strand_id
1 'polypeptide(L)'
;MGLEKENMDTSVFMDDDEFNRSIEPILKKGKLYEAELDRDPNDINAQLKVGFEDVIAEPMSTHSFDKVWIGSHAVFELVKFMIYRLLSTLLAVPMAFVLGLVFAVLSCIHIWLLMPALQGFLMLLPSLQAVWRSLTDMFVTPLFHSMGKSLSSVNVKTTEY
;
A
#
# COMPACT_ATOMS: atom_id res chain seq x y z
N MET A 1 19.66 -53.58 54.42
CA MET A 1 18.73 -52.50 54.79
C MET A 1 19.00 -51.36 53.84
N GLY A 2 18.11 -51.20 52.85
CA GLY A 2 18.29 -50.33 51.70
C GLY A 2 18.19 -48.85 52.07
N LEU A 3 19.17 -48.10 51.60
CA LEU A 3 19.12 -46.66 51.45
C LEU A 3 18.53 -46.39 50.07
N GLU A 4 17.39 -45.72 49.98
CA GLU A 4 17.07 -44.84 48.85
C GLU A 4 15.90 -43.94 49.25
N LYS A 5 16.19 -42.65 49.22
CA LYS A 5 15.30 -41.55 49.58
C LYS A 5 14.80 -41.01 48.24
N GLU A 6 13.73 -41.61 47.73
CA GLU A 6 13.12 -41.22 46.45
C GLU A 6 12.26 -39.97 46.69
N ASN A 7 12.86 -38.80 46.54
CA ASN A 7 12.09 -37.57 46.31
C ASN A 7 11.50 -37.69 44.90
N MET A 8 10.21 -38.01 44.81
CA MET A 8 9.43 -37.88 43.60
C MET A 8 9.39 -36.38 43.22
N ASP A 9 10.27 -35.99 42.31
CA ASP A 9 10.17 -34.75 41.56
C ASP A 9 8.84 -34.75 40.82
N THR A 10 7.84 -34.12 41.42
CA THR A 10 6.61 -33.76 40.72
C THR A 10 6.94 -32.52 39.90
N SER A 11 7.57 -32.73 38.75
CA SER A 11 7.80 -31.70 37.75
C SER A 11 6.45 -31.28 37.18
N VAL A 12 5.89 -30.21 37.76
CA VAL A 12 4.76 -29.44 37.22
C VAL A 12 5.27 -28.64 36.01
N PHE A 13 5.67 -29.36 34.97
CA PHE A 13 5.85 -28.81 33.64
C PHE A 13 4.78 -29.49 32.80
N MET A 14 3.66 -28.80 32.65
CA MET A 14 2.63 -29.17 31.71
C MET A 14 3.12 -28.66 30.36
N ASP A 15 3.39 -29.56 29.41
CA ASP A 15 3.83 -29.20 28.06
C ASP A 15 2.87 -28.16 27.47
N ASP A 16 3.43 -27.08 26.90
CA ASP A 16 2.68 -25.96 26.33
C ASP A 16 1.64 -26.40 25.27
N ASP A 17 1.87 -27.57 24.65
CA ASP A 17 0.99 -28.22 23.69
C ASP A 17 -0.33 -28.73 24.31
N GLU A 18 -0.35 -29.11 25.58
CA GLU A 18 -1.54 -29.65 26.26
C GLU A 18 -2.45 -28.54 26.82
N PHE A 19 -1.86 -27.41 27.24
CA PHE A 19 -2.62 -26.22 27.64
C PHE A 19 -3.41 -25.64 26.47
N ASN A 20 -2.81 -25.57 25.28
CA ASN A 20 -3.46 -25.06 24.07
C ASN A 20 -4.64 -25.95 23.64
N ARG A 21 -4.52 -27.28 23.84
CA ARG A 21 -5.56 -28.26 23.55
C ARG A 21 -6.75 -28.20 24.53
N SER A 22 -6.49 -27.83 25.78
CA SER A 22 -7.51 -27.73 26.83
C SER A 22 -8.46 -26.52 26.67
N ILE A 23 -8.03 -25.50 25.92
CA ILE A 23 -8.83 -24.30 25.61
C ILE A 23 -9.79 -24.54 24.42
N GLU A 24 -9.68 -25.68 23.73
CA GLU A 24 -10.42 -25.91 22.47
C GLU A 24 -11.88 -26.40 22.53
N PRO A 25 -12.54 -26.78 23.64
CA PRO A 25 -13.97 -27.05 23.54
C PRO A 25 -14.73 -25.80 24.00
N ILE A 26 -15.17 -24.94 23.06
CA ILE A 26 -16.50 -24.28 23.06
C ILE A 26 -16.66 -23.32 21.87
N LEU A 27 -15.59 -22.72 21.32
CA LEU A 27 -15.76 -21.81 20.18
C LEU A 27 -15.62 -22.54 18.84
N LYS A 28 -16.77 -23.00 18.31
CA LYS A 28 -16.91 -23.55 16.96
C LYS A 28 -16.29 -22.57 15.94
N LYS A 29 -15.10 -22.93 15.45
CA LYS A 29 -14.21 -22.17 14.58
C LYS A 29 -14.81 -22.00 13.17
N GLY A 30 -15.75 -21.06 13.02
CA GLY A 30 -16.15 -20.54 11.72
C GLY A 30 -15.11 -19.55 11.22
N LYS A 31 -14.23 -20.00 10.30
CA LYS A 31 -13.36 -19.19 9.40
C LYS A 31 -13.19 -17.71 9.77
N LEU A 32 -12.25 -17.35 10.66
CA LEU A 32 -11.78 -15.95 10.75
C LEU A 32 -10.40 -15.80 11.40
N TYR A 33 -9.41 -16.45 10.82
CA TYR A 33 -8.02 -15.99 10.85
C TYR A 33 -7.50 -16.43 9.49
N GLU A 34 -7.58 -15.53 8.52
CA GLU A 34 -6.71 -15.66 7.35
C GLU A 34 -5.30 -15.85 7.88
N ALA A 35 -4.61 -16.89 7.41
CA ALA A 35 -3.22 -17.12 7.73
C ALA A 35 -2.48 -15.79 7.54
N GLU A 36 -1.85 -15.32 8.61
CA GLU A 36 -1.08 -14.08 8.61
C GLU A 36 -0.15 -14.13 7.39
N LEU A 37 -0.37 -13.26 6.40
CA LEU A 37 0.45 -13.24 5.20
C LEU A 37 1.89 -13.04 5.66
N ASP A 38 2.74 -14.04 5.43
CA ASP A 38 4.16 -13.93 5.72
C ASP A 38 4.71 -12.73 4.96
N ARG A 39 4.97 -11.65 5.70
CA ARG A 39 5.44 -10.37 5.16
C ARG A 39 6.88 -10.44 4.70
N ASP A 40 7.58 -11.55 4.99
CA ASP A 40 8.95 -11.77 4.59
C ASP A 40 9.20 -13.23 4.18
N PRO A 41 8.70 -13.65 2.99
CA PRO A 41 8.81 -15.05 2.53
C PRO A 41 10.24 -15.53 2.27
N ASN A 42 11.20 -14.61 2.21
CA ASN A 42 12.63 -14.92 2.00
C ASN A 42 13.47 -14.71 3.26
N ASP A 43 12.84 -14.38 4.39
CA ASP A 43 13.48 -14.10 5.69
C ASP A 43 14.68 -13.14 5.61
N ILE A 44 14.64 -12.20 4.65
CA ILE A 44 15.74 -11.26 4.41
C ILE A 44 15.86 -10.22 5.54
N ASN A 45 14.79 -10.05 6.33
CA ASN A 45 14.66 -9.08 7.41
C ASN A 45 14.58 -9.73 8.79
N ALA A 46 15.21 -10.90 8.98
CA ALA A 46 15.27 -11.56 10.30
C ALA A 46 15.74 -10.61 11.42
N GLN A 47 16.65 -9.69 11.12
CA GLN A 47 17.16 -8.66 12.05
C GLN A 47 16.12 -7.62 12.51
N LEU A 48 15.00 -7.47 11.81
CA LEU A 48 13.91 -6.54 12.17
C LEU A 48 12.84 -7.22 13.05
N LYS A 49 12.94 -8.54 13.26
CA LYS A 49 12.06 -9.31 14.15
C LYS A 49 12.54 -9.16 15.60
N VAL A 50 12.28 -8.00 16.18
CA VAL A 50 12.63 -7.71 17.57
C VAL A 50 11.57 -8.30 18.50
N GLY A 51 11.94 -9.33 19.26
CA GLY A 51 11.08 -9.98 20.26
C GLY A 51 11.17 -9.30 21.63
N PHE A 52 10.21 -9.59 22.52
CA PHE A 52 10.23 -9.09 23.91
C PHE A 52 11.55 -9.46 24.63
N GLU A 53 12.02 -10.69 24.42
CA GLU A 53 13.27 -11.22 24.99
C GLU A 53 14.52 -10.47 24.50
N ASP A 54 14.51 -10.02 23.24
CA ASP A 54 15.62 -9.27 22.63
C ASP A 54 15.66 -7.81 23.13
N VAL A 55 14.50 -7.23 23.48
CA VAL A 55 14.40 -5.88 24.06
C VAL A 55 14.84 -5.85 25.53
N ILE A 56 14.56 -6.91 26.30
CA ILE A 56 14.90 -7.01 27.73
C ILE A 56 16.30 -7.60 27.94
N ALA A 57 16.81 -8.42 27.02
CA ALA A 57 18.16 -8.98 27.00
C ALA A 57 18.58 -9.77 28.26
N GLU A 58 17.61 -10.36 28.98
CA GLU A 58 17.87 -11.11 30.21
C GLU A 58 18.12 -12.62 29.93
N PRO A 59 19.16 -13.25 30.51
CA PRO A 59 19.41 -14.68 30.37
C PRO A 59 18.42 -15.53 31.20
N MET A 60 17.91 -16.62 30.61
CA MET A 60 16.88 -17.52 31.17
C MET A 60 17.15 -18.12 32.57
N SER A 61 18.34 -17.94 33.13
CA SER A 61 18.74 -18.56 34.40
C SER A 61 18.37 -17.76 35.67
N THR A 62 17.82 -16.55 35.56
CA THR A 62 17.47 -15.69 36.73
C THR A 62 15.97 -15.38 36.81
N HIS A 63 15.13 -16.29 36.33
CA HIS A 63 13.68 -16.10 36.34
C HIS A 63 13.09 -16.39 37.73
N SER A 64 13.17 -15.42 38.64
CA SER A 64 12.67 -15.59 40.01
C SER A 64 11.20 -15.16 40.20
N PHE A 65 10.51 -14.66 39.15
CA PHE A 65 9.10 -14.24 39.24
C PHE A 65 8.31 -14.46 37.94
N ASP A 66 7.89 -15.71 37.66
CA ASP A 66 7.12 -16.10 36.46
C ASP A 66 5.90 -15.22 36.17
N LYS A 67 5.24 -14.70 37.20
CA LYS A 67 4.05 -13.85 37.06
C LYS A 67 4.35 -12.45 36.52
N VAL A 68 5.52 -11.89 36.84
CA VAL A 68 5.91 -10.55 36.36
C VAL A 68 6.26 -10.62 34.88
N TRP A 69 6.91 -11.70 34.46
CA TRP A 69 7.27 -11.96 33.07
C TRP A 69 6.08 -12.16 32.15
N ILE A 70 5.12 -12.99 32.56
CA ILE A 70 3.87 -13.17 31.81
C ILE A 70 3.12 -11.83 31.69
N GLY A 71 3.12 -11.05 32.77
CA GLY A 71 2.51 -9.72 32.80
C GLY A 71 3.21 -8.73 31.87
N SER A 72 4.55 -8.67 31.91
CA SER A 72 5.33 -7.77 31.05
C SER A 72 5.23 -8.15 29.57
N HIS A 73 5.23 -9.45 29.25
CA HIS A 73 5.04 -9.93 27.88
C HIS A 73 3.66 -9.54 27.33
N ALA A 74 2.59 -9.73 28.12
CA ALA A 74 1.24 -9.36 27.73
C ALA A 74 1.07 -7.84 27.56
N VAL A 75 1.64 -7.05 28.48
CA VAL A 75 1.59 -5.58 28.39
C VAL A 75 2.41 -5.07 27.20
N PHE A 76 3.55 -5.68 26.90
CA PHE A 76 4.39 -5.31 25.76
C PHE A 76 3.65 -5.49 24.43
N GLU A 77 3.02 -6.64 24.20
CA GLU A 77 2.24 -6.89 22.97
C GLU A 77 1.04 -5.94 22.86
N LEU A 78 0.35 -5.65 23.96
CA LEU A 78 -0.75 -4.70 23.99
C LEU A 78 -0.28 -3.28 23.65
N VAL A 79 0.81 -2.82 24.25
CA VAL A 79 1.38 -1.49 24.01
C VAL A 79 1.87 -1.37 22.57
N LYS A 80 2.54 -2.39 22.04
CA LYS A 80 2.96 -2.46 20.63
C LYS A 80 1.76 -2.24 19.70
N PHE A 81 0.70 -3.01 19.90
CA PHE A 81 -0.51 -2.91 19.09
C PHE A 81 -1.22 -1.55 19.23
N MET A 82 -1.34 -1.02 20.45
CA MET A 82 -1.96 0.28 20.71
C MET A 82 -1.15 1.44 20.10
N ILE A 83 0.18 1.43 20.23
CA ILE A 83 1.06 2.45 19.64
C ILE A 83 0.97 2.43 18.13
N TYR A 84 1.01 1.26 17.48
CA TYR A 84 0.88 1.18 16.02
C TYR A 84 -0.44 1.80 15.52
N ARG A 85 -1.56 1.51 16.20
CA ARG A 85 -2.86 2.09 15.86
C ARG A 85 -2.94 3.58 16.14
N LEU A 86 -2.44 4.03 17.29
CA LEU A 86 -2.45 5.43 17.69
C LEU A 86 -1.57 6.26 16.75
N LEU A 87 -0.35 5.79 16.46
CA LEU A 87 0.60 6.49 15.58
C LEU A 87 0.08 6.57 14.14
N SER A 88 -0.51 5.47 13.64
CA SER A 88 -1.14 5.45 12.32
C SER A 88 -2.31 6.44 12.23
N THR A 89 -3.16 6.49 13.25
CA THR A 89 -4.31 7.42 13.29
C THR A 89 -3.85 8.87 13.45
N LEU A 90 -2.85 9.11 14.31
CA LEU A 90 -2.28 10.43 14.54
C LEU A 90 -1.59 10.98 13.29
N LEU A 91 -0.98 10.14 12.45
CA LEU A 91 -0.43 10.55 11.16
C LEU A 91 -1.50 10.70 10.07
N ALA A 92 -2.55 9.89 10.11
CA ALA A 92 -3.64 9.94 9.15
C ALA A 92 -4.44 11.25 9.25
N VAL A 93 -4.70 11.74 10.47
CA VAL A 93 -5.44 13.00 10.70
C VAL A 93 -4.79 14.24 10.05
N PRO A 94 -3.51 14.57 10.28
CA PRO A 94 -2.85 15.71 9.65
C PRO A 94 -2.73 15.52 8.13
N MET A 95 -2.46 14.30 7.65
CA MET A 95 -2.45 14.03 6.21
C MET A 95 -3.82 14.28 5.57
N ALA A 96 -4.90 13.80 6.19
CA ALA A 96 -6.26 14.05 5.71
C ALA A 96 -6.61 15.55 5.74
N PHE A 97 -6.16 16.28 6.75
CA PHE A 97 -6.34 17.74 6.83
C PHE A 97 -5.61 18.48 5.71
N VAL A 98 -4.34 18.14 5.46
CA VAL A 98 -3.55 18.73 4.36
C VAL A 98 -4.20 18.42 3.00
N LEU A 99 -4.60 17.17 2.77
CA LEU A 99 -5.31 16.80 1.54
C LEU A 99 -6.62 17.57 1.41
N GLY A 100 -7.43 17.67 2.47
CA GLY A 100 -8.67 18.44 2.48
C GLY A 100 -8.45 19.91 2.14
N LEU A 101 -7.39 20.53 2.67
CA LEU A 101 -7.03 21.91 2.36
C LEU A 101 -6.61 22.07 0.89
N VAL A 102 -5.80 21.16 0.36
CA VAL A 102 -5.42 21.14 -1.06
C VAL A 102 -6.65 21.00 -1.94
N PHE A 103 -7.56 20.09 -1.62
CA PHE A 103 -8.82 19.93 -2.35
C PHE A 103 -9.67 21.20 -2.28
N ALA A 104 -9.77 21.86 -1.13
CA ALA A 104 -10.53 23.11 -1.01
C ALA A 104 -9.96 24.24 -1.88
N VAL A 105 -8.63 24.41 -1.90
CA VAL A 105 -7.96 25.40 -2.77
C VAL A 105 -8.15 25.04 -4.24
N LEU A 106 -7.97 23.77 -4.60
CA LEU A 106 -8.21 23.28 -5.96
C LEU A 106 -9.66 23.52 -6.40
N SER A 107 -10.65 23.28 -5.53
CA SER A 107 -12.05 23.55 -5.82
C SER A 107 -12.32 25.05 -6.01
N CYS A 108 -11.70 25.91 -5.20
CA CYS A 108 -11.79 27.36 -5.37
C CYS A 108 -11.24 27.78 -6.74
N ILE A 109 -10.03 27.33 -7.09
CA ILE A 109 -9.43 27.59 -8.40
C ILE A 109 -10.29 27.00 -9.54
N HIS A 110 -10.86 25.81 -9.34
CA HIS A 110 -11.70 25.16 -10.33
C HIS A 110 -12.94 26.00 -10.67
N ILE A 111 -13.66 26.48 -9.65
CA ILE A 111 -14.88 27.27 -9.82
C ILE A 111 -14.55 28.66 -10.40
N TRP A 112 -13.52 29.32 -9.87
CA TRP A 112 -13.21 30.71 -10.22
C TRP A 112 -12.36 30.88 -11.47
N LEU A 113 -11.48 29.93 -11.79
CA LEU A 113 -10.55 30.04 -12.91
C LEU A 113 -10.83 28.97 -13.96
N LEU A 114 -11.01 27.71 -13.57
CA LEU A 114 -11.12 26.62 -14.54
C LEU A 114 -12.43 26.67 -15.33
N MET A 115 -13.57 26.93 -14.68
CA MET A 115 -14.85 27.11 -15.39
C MET A 115 -14.83 28.27 -16.40
N PRO A 116 -14.43 29.52 -16.05
CA PRO A 116 -14.38 30.60 -17.03
C PRO A 116 -13.27 30.39 -18.07
N ALA A 117 -12.14 29.77 -17.72
CA ALA A 117 -11.08 29.44 -18.67
C ALA A 117 -11.55 28.40 -19.71
N LEU A 118 -12.25 27.34 -19.27
CA LEU A 118 -12.84 26.36 -20.17
C LEU A 118 -13.88 26.99 -21.08
N GLN A 119 -14.76 27.83 -20.54
CA GLN A 119 -15.77 28.52 -21.34
C GLN A 119 -15.12 29.50 -22.34
N GLY A 120 -14.09 30.24 -21.93
CA GLY A 120 -13.31 31.09 -22.81
C GLY A 120 -12.58 30.31 -23.90
N PHE A 121 -11.97 29.18 -23.56
CA PHE A 121 -11.30 28.30 -24.52
C PHE A 121 -12.29 27.72 -25.55
N LEU A 122 -13.46 27.25 -25.10
CA LEU A 122 -14.53 26.78 -25.98
C LEU A 122 -15.06 27.89 -26.90
N MET A 123 -15.05 29.14 -26.47
CA MET A 123 -15.41 30.28 -27.30
C MET A 123 -14.29 30.67 -28.29
N LEU A 124 -13.03 30.43 -27.93
CA LEU A 124 -11.87 30.70 -28.79
C LEU A 124 -11.66 29.60 -29.85
N LEU A 125 -11.98 28.35 -29.52
CA LEU A 125 -11.83 27.17 -30.37
C LEU A 125 -12.43 27.33 -31.79
N PRO A 126 -13.67 27.82 -31.97
CA PRO A 126 -14.24 28.07 -33.31
C PRO A 126 -13.44 29.09 -34.13
N SER A 127 -12.96 30.16 -33.48
CA SER A 127 -12.15 31.18 -34.14
C SER A 127 -10.77 30.64 -34.56
N LEU A 128 -10.14 29.86 -33.68
CA LEU A 128 -8.89 29.16 -33.97
C LEU A 128 -9.08 28.15 -35.10
N GLN A 129 -10.19 27.41 -35.11
CA GLN A 129 -10.53 26.47 -36.16
C GLN A 129 -10.75 27.17 -37.50
N ALA A 130 -11.37 28.35 -37.52
CA ALA A 130 -11.56 29.13 -38.74
C ALA A 130 -10.21 29.63 -39.30
N VAL A 131 -9.36 30.20 -38.44
CA VAL A 131 -8.01 30.64 -38.81
C VAL A 131 -7.17 29.46 -39.29
N TRP A 132 -7.22 28.33 -38.56
CA TRP A 132 -6.49 27.11 -38.91
C TRP A 132 -6.96 26.56 -40.25
N ARG A 133 -8.27 26.52 -40.51
CA ARG A 133 -8.81 26.12 -41.81
C ARG A 133 -8.31 27.02 -42.94
N SER A 134 -8.35 28.33 -42.74
CA SER A 134 -7.85 29.29 -43.74
C SER A 134 -6.35 29.11 -44.01
N LEU A 135 -5.56 28.89 -42.96
CA LEU A 135 -4.14 28.63 -43.08
C LEU A 135 -3.87 27.31 -43.81
N THR A 136 -4.58 26.24 -43.45
CA THR A 136 -4.46 24.98 -44.17
C THR A 136 -4.90 25.11 -45.62
N ASP A 137 -5.95 25.88 -45.94
CA ASP A 137 -6.35 26.07 -47.33
C ASP A 137 -5.31 26.85 -48.14
N MET A 138 -4.70 27.89 -47.57
CA MET A 138 -3.65 28.66 -48.25
C MET A 138 -2.35 27.88 -48.46
N PHE A 139 -1.97 26.98 -47.55
CA PHE A 139 -0.70 26.24 -47.66
C PHE A 139 -0.88 24.84 -48.20
N VAL A 140 -1.81 24.07 -47.64
CA VAL A 140 -2.01 22.65 -47.94
C VAL A 140 -2.67 22.49 -49.32
N THR A 141 -3.72 23.25 -49.63
CA THR A 141 -4.41 23.12 -50.94
C THR A 141 -3.48 23.31 -52.14
N PRO A 142 -2.66 24.38 -52.26
CA PRO A 142 -1.77 24.52 -53.41
C PRO A 142 -0.61 23.51 -53.43
N LEU A 143 -0.10 23.09 -52.26
CA LEU A 143 0.94 22.05 -52.19
C LEU A 143 0.42 20.72 -52.72
N PHE A 144 -0.73 20.27 -52.22
CA PHE A 144 -1.34 19.01 -52.64
C PHE A 144 -1.83 19.05 -54.09
N HIS A 145 -2.35 20.20 -54.55
CA HIS A 145 -2.71 20.37 -55.96
C HIS A 145 -1.49 20.30 -56.90
N SER A 146 -0.38 20.92 -56.50
CA SER A 146 0.87 20.91 -57.29
C SER A 146 1.51 19.53 -57.30
N MET A 147 1.54 18.84 -56.15
CA MET A 147 1.99 17.45 -56.05
C MET A 147 1.11 16.51 -56.88
N GLY A 148 -0.22 16.65 -56.81
CA GLY A 148 -1.16 15.88 -57.60
C GLY A 148 -0.97 16.07 -59.11
N LYS A 149 -0.76 17.31 -59.58
CA LYS A 149 -0.44 17.58 -60.98
C LYS A 149 0.92 17.02 -61.41
N SER A 150 1.92 17.10 -60.55
CA SER A 150 3.25 16.55 -60.82
C SER A 150 3.19 15.02 -60.99
N LEU A 151 2.49 14.33 -60.09
CA LEU A 151 2.29 12.88 -60.14
C LEU A 151 1.37 12.44 -61.29
N SER A 152 0.36 13.24 -61.65
CA SER A 152 -0.51 12.97 -62.80
C SER A 152 0.22 13.07 -64.14
N SER A 153 1.35 13.78 -64.21
CA SER A 153 2.14 13.91 -65.44
C SER A 153 2.98 12.67 -65.75
N VAL A 154 3.11 11.74 -64.79
CA VAL A 154 3.85 10.49 -64.96
C VAL A 154 2.93 9.42 -65.59
N ASN A 155 2.88 9.40 -66.92
CA ASN A 155 2.21 8.33 -67.66
C ASN A 155 3.18 7.15 -67.86
N VAL A 156 3.03 6.09 -67.07
CA VAL A 156 3.80 4.85 -67.24
C VAL A 156 3.19 4.07 -68.41
N LYS A 157 3.86 4.07 -69.56
CA LYS A 157 3.57 3.14 -70.64
C LYS A 157 4.24 1.80 -70.31
N THR A 158 3.47 0.83 -69.86
CA THR A 158 3.94 -0.55 -69.71
C THR A 158 4.14 -1.11 -71.12
N THR A 159 5.39 -1.21 -71.55
CA THR A 159 5.76 -1.96 -72.76
C THR A 159 5.62 -3.44 -72.41
N GLU A 160 4.50 -4.05 -72.80
CA GLU A 160 4.39 -5.52 -72.82
C GLU A 160 5.33 -6.05 -73.92
N TYR A 161 6.24 -6.93 -73.51
CA TYR A 161 7.14 -7.72 -74.36
C TYR A 161 6.51 -9.08 -74.66
#